data_AF-A0A7C6GQ23-F1
#
_entry.id   AF-A0A7C6GQ23-F1
#
_cell.length_a   1.000
_cell.length_b   1.000
_cell.length_c   1.000
_cell.angle_alpha   90.00
_cell.angle_beta   90.00
_cell.angle_gamma   90.00
#
_symmetry.space_group_name_H-M   'P 1'
#
loop_
_entity.id
_entity.type
_entity.pdbx_description
1 polymer ?
#
loop_
_entity_poly.entity_id
_entity_poly.type
_entity_poly.pdbx_seq_one_letter_code
_entity_poly.pdbx_strand_id
1 'polypeptide(L)'
;MDIQANLGRIFDLYRKNFLVILGATFLTFLLSGLSLGLLAGPLNGGLIILCLKLSQGKQTTYKEIFQHFDRFIPTFLLFILASCAFVLIWIISGIPLIGWLFNFTITPALYLITGLALAFTLDHQLPTLAAIKRSVEVCLTAPKTIYLYSLVIGLLGSLGAWLFLLPVIFTAPITLLGIALVYQEFSARETKSISLNLNLGRKEKRIGLAVLSGLFLIGLIFRLTSGYHLPFLGRSVFKRNQTQLSDRVAGKILSSITGGKVEVDTDGSSFKFGEMTVGNQLPKGYPRDVPIYSKAEIQSYLGVGNGENSTTTFSTKEQPETVIAFYQRELSAHGWKLETSNFGELTIILGEKKDGRSCSVTISPSENEETSLILTLKRETASNDE
;
A
#
# COMPACT_ATOMS: atom_id res chain seq x y z
N MET A 1 -18.58 -25.86 0.59
CA MET A 1 -17.55 -25.72 1.63
C MET A 1 -18.18 -25.26 2.94
N ASP A 2 -18.12 -26.10 3.96
CA ASP A 2 -18.50 -25.77 5.34
C ASP A 2 -17.27 -25.20 6.06
N ILE A 3 -17.33 -23.91 6.41
CA ILE A 3 -16.19 -23.20 7.01
C ILE A 3 -15.90 -23.74 8.41
N GLN A 4 -16.92 -24.01 9.22
CA GLN A 4 -16.76 -24.46 10.59
C GLN A 4 -16.15 -25.87 10.65
N ALA A 5 -16.68 -26.79 9.84
CA ALA A 5 -16.15 -28.15 9.75
C ALA A 5 -14.69 -28.16 9.24
N ASN A 6 -14.37 -27.33 8.24
CA ASN A 6 -13.01 -27.22 7.74
C ASN A 6 -12.04 -26.63 8.77
N LEU A 7 -12.46 -25.62 9.55
CA LEU A 7 -11.64 -25.09 10.64
C LEU A 7 -11.34 -26.15 11.70
N GLY A 8 -12.36 -26.90 12.14
CA GLY A 8 -12.16 -28.02 13.08
C GLY A 8 -11.13 -29.02 12.54
N ARG A 9 -11.26 -29.40 11.27
CA ARG A 9 -10.31 -30.30 10.60
C ARG A 9 -8.88 -29.72 10.51
N ILE A 10 -8.73 -28.42 10.26
CA ILE A 10 -7.41 -27.76 10.25
C ILE A 10 -6.75 -27.87 11.62
N PHE A 11 -7.48 -27.52 12.69
CA PHE A 11 -6.94 -27.59 14.06
C PHE A 11 -6.59 -29.02 14.47
N ASP A 12 -7.42 -30.00 14.10
CA ASP A 12 -7.14 -31.41 14.36
C ASP A 12 -5.88 -31.89 13.64
N LEU A 13 -5.73 -31.55 12.35
CA LEU A 13 -4.54 -31.91 11.56
C LEU A 13 -3.29 -31.24 12.12
N TYR A 14 -3.39 -29.96 12.48
CA TYR A 14 -2.29 -29.20 13.07
C TYR A 14 -1.85 -29.80 14.40
N ARG A 15 -2.79 -30.10 15.30
CA ARG A 15 -2.49 -30.69 16.62
C ARG A 15 -1.88 -32.08 16.50
N LYS A 16 -2.43 -32.95 15.64
CA LYS A 16 -1.95 -34.33 15.45
C LYS A 16 -0.54 -34.39 14.86
N ASN A 17 -0.18 -33.43 14.01
CA ASN A 17 1.08 -33.42 13.27
C ASN A 17 1.98 -32.24 13.64
N PHE A 18 1.79 -31.69 14.84
CA PHE A 18 2.36 -30.41 15.27
C PHE A 18 3.87 -30.33 15.02
N LEU A 19 4.64 -31.32 15.48
CA LEU A 19 6.09 -31.32 15.35
C LEU A 19 6.57 -31.35 13.90
N VAL A 20 5.91 -32.14 13.04
CA VAL A 20 6.28 -32.27 11.62
C VAL A 20 6.00 -30.97 10.89
N ILE A 21 4.82 -30.40 11.10
CA ILE A 21 4.37 -29.18 10.43
C ILE A 21 5.19 -27.97 10.92
N LEU A 22 5.40 -27.83 12.23
CA LEU A 22 6.16 -26.73 12.80
C LEU A 22 7.63 -26.80 12.37
N GLY A 23 8.23 -27.99 12.43
CA GLY A 23 9.61 -28.20 11.99
C GLY A 23 9.82 -27.90 10.50
N ALA A 24 8.89 -28.34 9.65
CA ALA A 24 8.91 -28.03 8.22
C ALA A 24 8.74 -26.52 7.96
N THR A 25 7.83 -25.87 8.68
CA THR A 25 7.57 -24.42 8.53
C THR A 25 8.75 -23.59 8.99
N PHE A 26 9.34 -23.92 10.14
CA PHE A 26 10.55 -23.30 10.64
C PHE A 26 11.70 -23.43 9.64
N LEU A 27 11.93 -24.64 9.12
CA LEU A 27 13.00 -24.90 8.15
C LEU A 27 12.76 -24.16 6.83
N THR A 28 11.52 -24.15 6.33
CA THR A 28 11.13 -23.36 5.17
C THR A 28 11.40 -21.87 5.39
N PHE A 29 10.99 -21.30 6.53
CA PHE A 29 11.22 -19.89 6.84
C PHE A 29 12.71 -19.56 6.95
N LEU A 30 13.46 -20.38 7.69
CA LEU A 30 14.91 -20.22 7.90
C LEU A 30 15.67 -20.26 6.57
N LEU A 31 15.45 -21.29 5.75
CA LEU A 31 16.15 -21.46 4.48
C LEU A 31 15.72 -20.44 3.43
N SER A 32 14.44 -20.04 3.43
CA SER A 32 13.97 -18.94 2.59
C SER A 32 14.63 -17.63 2.99
N GLY A 33 14.75 -17.34 4.29
CA GLY A 33 15.43 -16.15 4.80
C GLY A 33 16.92 -16.13 4.46
N LEU A 34 17.63 -17.23 4.74
CA LEU A 34 19.08 -17.35 4.46
C LEU A 34 19.40 -17.25 2.96
N SER A 35 18.49 -17.69 2.09
CA SER A 35 18.63 -17.57 0.64
C SER A 35 18.11 -16.25 0.07
N LEU A 36 17.77 -15.27 0.92
CA LEU A 36 17.17 -13.99 0.53
C LEU A 36 15.91 -14.15 -0.35
N GLY A 37 15.12 -15.18 -0.04
CA GLY A 37 13.87 -15.53 -0.73
C GLY A 37 14.05 -16.38 -1.99
N LEU A 38 15.29 -16.69 -2.42
CA LEU A 38 15.53 -17.48 -3.64
C LEU A 38 14.89 -18.87 -3.56
N LEU A 39 14.94 -19.51 -2.39
CA LEU A 39 14.33 -20.82 -2.17
C LEU A 39 12.88 -20.75 -1.67
N ALA A 40 12.30 -19.56 -1.53
CA ALA A 40 10.96 -19.40 -0.95
C ALA A 40 9.89 -20.12 -1.77
N GLY A 41 9.93 -20.00 -3.10
CA GLY A 41 9.01 -20.71 -4.01
C GLY A 41 8.99 -22.23 -3.79
N PRO A 42 10.10 -22.95 -4.07
CA PRO A 42 10.14 -24.41 -3.94
C PRO A 42 9.92 -24.91 -2.51
N LEU A 43 10.42 -24.21 -1.48
CA LEU A 43 10.22 -24.62 -0.08
C LEU A 43 8.76 -24.46 0.37
N ASN A 44 8.08 -23.37 -0.02
CA ASN A 44 6.64 -23.23 0.23
C ASN A 44 5.83 -24.25 -0.59
N GLY A 45 6.29 -24.56 -1.80
CA GLY A 45 5.77 -25.66 -2.62
C GLY A 45 5.84 -27.03 -1.92
N GLY A 46 7.01 -27.41 -1.41
CA GLY A 46 7.15 -28.65 -0.67
C GLY A 46 6.34 -28.66 0.64
N LEU A 47 6.25 -27.52 1.32
CA LEU A 47 5.44 -27.37 2.54
C LEU A 47 3.93 -27.52 2.26
N ILE A 48 3.43 -27.05 1.11
CA ILE A 48 2.02 -27.25 0.76
C ILE A 48 1.72 -28.71 0.40
N ILE A 49 2.65 -29.42 -0.26
CA ILE A 49 2.51 -30.86 -0.52
C ILE A 49 2.57 -31.68 0.77
N LEU A 50 3.41 -31.29 1.73
CA LEU A 50 3.40 -31.86 3.08
C LEU A 50 2.01 -31.71 3.72
N CYS A 51 1.42 -30.51 3.67
CA CYS A 51 0.07 -30.26 4.20
C CYS A 51 -0.99 -31.10 3.48
N LEU A 52 -0.89 -31.26 2.16
CA LEU A 52 -1.79 -32.08 1.36
C LEU A 52 -1.68 -33.57 1.69
N LYS A 53 -0.47 -34.10 1.87
CA LYS A 53 -0.24 -35.48 2.30
C LYS A 53 -0.89 -35.73 3.67
N LEU A 54 -0.70 -34.81 4.61
CA LEU A 54 -1.32 -34.89 5.94
C LEU A 54 -2.86 -34.80 5.88
N SER A 55 -3.42 -33.93 5.04
CA SER A 55 -4.88 -33.81 4.87
C SER A 55 -5.51 -35.07 4.28
N GLN A 56 -4.74 -35.82 3.49
CA GLN A 56 -5.09 -37.14 2.95
C GLN A 56 -4.86 -38.29 3.95
N GLY A 57 -4.40 -38.01 5.17
CA GLY A 57 -4.11 -39.02 6.18
C GLY A 57 -2.80 -39.80 5.95
N LYS A 58 -1.94 -39.35 5.03
CA LYS A 58 -0.63 -39.96 4.78
C LYS A 58 0.37 -39.47 5.81
N GLN A 59 1.19 -40.38 6.34
CA GLN A 59 2.33 -39.99 7.17
C GLN A 59 3.44 -39.37 6.31
N THR A 60 4.11 -38.35 6.83
CA THR A 60 5.23 -37.68 6.16
C THR A 60 6.19 -37.10 7.19
N THR A 61 7.34 -36.62 6.73
CA THR A 61 8.38 -36.01 7.55
C THR A 61 8.73 -34.63 7.01
N TYR A 62 9.43 -33.82 7.79
CA TYR A 62 9.86 -32.48 7.36
C TYR A 62 10.74 -32.50 6.09
N LYS A 63 11.35 -33.65 5.73
CA LYS A 63 12.14 -33.81 4.50
C LYS A 63 11.34 -33.62 3.22
N GLU A 64 10.01 -33.76 3.31
CA GLU A 64 9.09 -33.55 2.20
C GLU A 64 9.28 -32.19 1.53
N ILE A 65 9.66 -31.15 2.28
CA ILE A 65 9.82 -29.79 1.74
C ILE A 65 10.90 -29.70 0.66
N PHE A 66 11.81 -30.67 0.59
CA PHE A 66 12.90 -30.73 -0.38
C PHE A 66 12.60 -31.59 -1.61
N GLN A 67 11.49 -32.34 -1.62
CA GLN A 67 11.24 -33.34 -2.66
C GLN A 67 10.83 -32.74 -4.01
N HIS A 68 10.40 -31.48 -4.03
CA HIS A 68 9.82 -30.84 -5.22
C HIS A 68 10.71 -29.74 -5.83
N PHE A 69 12.02 -29.82 -5.59
CA PHE A 69 13.00 -28.90 -6.17
C PHE A 69 13.19 -29.12 -7.68
N ASP A 70 12.74 -30.24 -8.23
CA ASP A 70 12.65 -30.47 -9.68
C ASP A 70 11.77 -29.43 -10.38
N ARG A 71 10.77 -28.90 -9.68
CA ARG A 71 9.90 -27.80 -10.13
C ARG A 71 10.32 -26.44 -9.56
N PHE A 72 11.63 -26.23 -9.38
CA PHE A 72 12.19 -24.96 -8.92
C PHE A 72 11.69 -23.77 -9.76
N ILE A 73 11.88 -23.80 -11.09
CA ILE A 73 11.59 -22.62 -11.94
C ILE A 73 10.10 -22.23 -11.87
N PRO A 74 9.12 -23.14 -12.07
CA PRO A 74 7.71 -22.77 -12.00
C PRO A 74 7.29 -22.20 -10.64
N THR A 75 7.77 -22.78 -9.54
CA THR A 75 7.42 -22.34 -8.17
C THR A 75 8.12 -21.04 -7.80
N PHE A 76 9.36 -20.82 -8.25
CA PHE A 76 10.07 -19.56 -8.12
C PHE A 76 9.38 -18.44 -8.91
N LEU A 77 8.96 -18.70 -10.15
CA LEU A 77 8.20 -17.73 -10.95
C LEU A 77 6.86 -17.37 -10.29
N LEU A 78 6.14 -18.35 -9.73
CA LEU A 78 4.93 -18.08 -8.94
C LEU A 78 5.22 -17.16 -7.76
N PHE A 79 6.31 -17.41 -7.04
CA PHE A 79 6.73 -16.59 -5.92
C PHE A 79 7.09 -15.15 -6.33
N ILE A 80 7.81 -14.96 -7.44
CA ILE A 80 8.12 -13.63 -7.97
C ILE A 80 6.84 -12.89 -8.41
N LEU A 81 5.94 -13.56 -9.13
CA LEU A 81 4.67 -12.97 -9.56
C LEU A 81 3.80 -12.56 -8.36
N ALA A 82 3.70 -13.43 -7.35
CA ALA A 82 2.99 -13.13 -6.12
C ALA A 82 3.64 -11.95 -5.38
N SER A 83 4.97 -11.95 -5.27
CA SER A 83 5.73 -10.85 -4.63
C SER A 83 5.50 -9.52 -5.33
N CYS A 84 5.52 -9.49 -6.66
CA CYS A 84 5.17 -8.30 -7.44
C CYS A 84 3.73 -7.83 -7.13
N ALA A 85 2.76 -8.75 -7.09
CA ALA A 85 1.38 -8.41 -6.74
C ALA A 85 1.27 -7.85 -5.32
N PHE A 86 1.97 -8.43 -4.34
CA PHE A 86 2.02 -7.93 -2.97
C PHE A 86 2.66 -6.54 -2.88
N VAL A 87 3.71 -6.25 -3.65
CA VAL A 87 4.33 -4.91 -3.72
C VAL A 87 3.33 -3.89 -4.28
N LEU A 88 2.58 -4.23 -5.33
CA LEU A 88 1.54 -3.36 -5.88
C LEU A 88 0.44 -3.08 -4.86
N ILE A 89 -0.05 -4.12 -4.18
CA ILE A 89 -1.05 -3.99 -3.11
C ILE A 89 -0.50 -3.12 -1.98
N TRP A 90 0.75 -3.35 -1.58
CA TRP A 90 1.40 -2.58 -0.53
C TRP A 90 1.51 -1.10 -0.89
N ILE A 91 1.81 -0.76 -2.14
CA ILE A 91 1.82 0.64 -2.62
C ILE A 91 0.41 1.25 -2.55
N ILE A 92 -0.60 0.58 -3.11
CA ILE A 92 -2.00 1.04 -3.07
C ILE A 92 -2.51 1.18 -1.62
N SER A 93 -2.07 0.29 -0.72
CA SER A 93 -2.41 0.33 0.70
C SER A 93 -1.91 1.57 1.44
N GLY A 94 -1.03 2.36 0.82
CA GLY A 94 -0.58 3.64 1.36
C GLY A 94 -1.67 4.72 1.39
N ILE A 95 -2.76 4.54 0.63
CA ILE A 95 -3.90 5.47 0.64
C ILE A 95 -4.73 5.22 1.90
N PRO A 96 -4.93 6.23 2.78
CA PRO A 96 -5.79 6.07 3.95
C PRO A 96 -7.21 5.64 3.57
N LEU A 97 -7.82 4.78 4.38
CA LEU A 97 -9.17 4.20 4.19
C LEU A 97 -9.32 3.32 2.93
N ILE A 98 -9.21 3.90 1.73
CA ILE A 98 -9.42 3.21 0.45
C ILE A 98 -8.34 2.14 0.23
N GLY A 99 -7.08 2.45 0.51
CA GLY A 99 -5.97 1.51 0.39
C GLY A 99 -6.08 0.37 1.40
N TRP A 100 -6.53 0.65 2.62
CA TRP A 100 -6.74 -0.38 3.65
C TRP A 100 -7.89 -1.31 3.29
N LEU A 101 -9.02 -0.77 2.83
CA LEU A 101 -10.14 -1.57 2.32
C LEU A 101 -9.71 -2.43 1.12
N PHE A 102 -8.93 -1.86 0.21
CA PHE A 102 -8.38 -2.60 -0.93
C PHE A 102 -7.50 -3.75 -0.48
N ASN A 103 -6.56 -3.52 0.44
CA ASN A 103 -5.71 -4.57 1.00
C ASN A 103 -6.52 -5.68 1.64
N PHE A 104 -7.43 -5.31 2.55
CA PHE A 104 -8.27 -6.25 3.27
C PHE A 104 -9.11 -7.11 2.32
N THR A 105 -9.55 -6.54 1.20
CA THR A 105 -10.35 -7.24 0.18
C THR A 105 -9.51 -8.16 -0.72
N ILE A 106 -8.31 -7.73 -1.13
CA ILE A 106 -7.55 -8.45 -2.15
C ILE A 106 -6.59 -9.48 -1.54
N THR A 107 -5.96 -9.16 -0.41
CA THR A 107 -4.88 -9.95 0.18
C THR A 107 -5.30 -11.38 0.54
N PRO A 108 -6.45 -11.64 1.20
CA PRO A 108 -6.84 -13.00 1.54
C PRO A 108 -7.07 -13.88 0.32
N ALA A 109 -7.70 -13.32 -0.73
CA ALA A 109 -7.91 -14.02 -1.99
C ALA A 109 -6.57 -14.30 -2.69
N LEU A 110 -5.63 -13.34 -2.69
CA LEU A 110 -4.33 -13.52 -3.31
C LEU A 110 -3.53 -14.64 -2.64
N TYR A 111 -3.50 -14.71 -1.30
CA TYR A 111 -2.83 -15.81 -0.58
C TYR A 111 -3.40 -17.18 -0.97
N LEU A 112 -4.73 -17.29 -1.04
CA LEU A 112 -5.38 -18.53 -1.45
C LEU A 112 -5.04 -18.89 -2.90
N ILE A 113 -5.11 -17.93 -3.83
CA ILE A 113 -4.78 -18.14 -5.25
C ILE A 113 -3.33 -18.60 -5.42
N THR A 114 -2.38 -17.96 -4.74
CA THR A 114 -0.96 -18.34 -4.82
C THR A 114 -0.72 -19.74 -4.26
N GLY A 115 -1.32 -20.07 -3.13
CA GLY A 115 -1.21 -21.41 -2.54
C GLY A 115 -1.83 -22.50 -3.43
N LEU A 116 -3.03 -22.27 -3.94
CA LEU A 116 -3.66 -23.18 -4.91
C LEU A 116 -2.80 -23.35 -6.16
N ALA A 117 -2.20 -22.27 -6.66
CA ALA A 117 -1.36 -22.34 -7.85
C ALA A 117 -0.09 -23.16 -7.58
N LEU A 118 0.52 -23.04 -6.41
CA LEU A 118 1.63 -23.90 -5.99
C LEU A 118 1.20 -25.37 -5.94
N ALA A 119 0.05 -25.67 -5.33
CA ALA A 119 -0.46 -27.04 -5.26
C ALA A 119 -0.73 -27.63 -6.66
N PHE A 120 -1.42 -26.90 -7.55
CA PHE A 120 -1.68 -27.33 -8.92
C PHE A 120 -0.40 -27.50 -9.76
N THR A 121 0.58 -26.62 -9.58
CA THR A 121 1.87 -26.71 -10.27
C THR A 121 2.68 -27.93 -9.83
N LEU A 122 2.56 -28.36 -8.58
CA LEU A 122 3.33 -29.49 -8.06
C LEU A 122 2.62 -30.83 -8.22
N ASP A 123 1.33 -30.89 -7.91
CA ASP A 123 0.56 -32.13 -7.91
C ASP A 123 0.07 -32.49 -9.32
N HIS A 124 -0.47 -31.53 -10.09
CA HIS A 124 -0.93 -31.74 -11.47
C HIS A 124 0.11 -31.32 -12.52
N GLN A 125 1.30 -30.89 -12.09
CA GLN A 125 2.40 -30.48 -12.97
C GLN A 125 2.02 -29.38 -13.98
N LEU A 126 1.02 -28.55 -13.64
CA LEU A 126 0.54 -27.49 -14.54
C LEU A 126 1.59 -26.39 -14.72
N PRO A 127 1.72 -25.82 -15.93
CA PRO A 127 2.56 -24.65 -16.13
C PRO A 127 2.01 -23.46 -15.33
N THR A 128 2.90 -22.56 -14.91
CA THR A 128 2.61 -21.42 -14.02
C THR A 128 1.32 -20.67 -14.35
N LEU A 129 1.13 -20.27 -15.62
CA LEU A 129 -0.06 -19.52 -16.04
C LEU A 129 -1.35 -20.36 -15.96
N ALA A 130 -1.27 -21.65 -16.30
CA ALA A 130 -2.44 -22.53 -16.21
C ALA A 130 -2.82 -22.78 -14.75
N ALA A 131 -1.83 -22.97 -13.86
CA ALA A 131 -2.05 -23.11 -12.42
C ALA A 131 -2.70 -21.86 -11.81
N ILE A 132 -2.25 -20.66 -12.18
CA ILE A 132 -2.87 -19.40 -11.75
C ILE A 132 -4.32 -19.32 -12.25
N LYS A 133 -4.54 -19.52 -13.56
CA LYS A 133 -5.90 -19.48 -14.14
C LYS A 133 -6.83 -20.46 -13.43
N ARG A 134 -6.37 -21.68 -13.20
CA ARG A 134 -7.14 -22.70 -12.50
C ARG A 134 -7.46 -22.31 -11.06
N SER A 135 -6.51 -21.70 -10.37
CA SER A 135 -6.70 -21.22 -8.99
C SER A 135 -7.72 -20.09 -8.91
N VAL A 136 -7.72 -19.19 -9.89
CA VAL A 136 -8.73 -18.13 -10.03
C VAL A 136 -10.10 -18.73 -10.33
N GLU A 137 -10.20 -19.69 -11.24
CA GLU A 137 -11.46 -20.40 -11.54
C GLU A 137 -12.05 -21.04 -10.28
N VAL A 138 -11.22 -21.71 -9.47
CA VAL A 138 -11.64 -22.27 -8.18
C VAL A 138 -12.24 -21.17 -7.30
N CYS A 139 -11.56 -20.05 -7.14
CA CYS A 139 -12.05 -18.92 -6.33
C CYS A 139 -13.37 -18.32 -6.83
N LEU A 140 -13.66 -18.46 -8.13
CA LEU A 140 -14.88 -17.94 -8.75
C LEU A 140 -16.05 -18.94 -8.77
N THR A 141 -15.85 -20.20 -8.35
CA THR A 141 -16.94 -21.19 -8.27
C THR A 141 -18.01 -20.81 -7.24
N ALA A 142 -17.57 -20.28 -6.09
CA ALA A 142 -18.43 -19.82 -5.00
C ALA A 142 -17.76 -18.60 -4.35
N PRO A 143 -17.75 -17.44 -5.03
CA PRO A 143 -16.86 -16.33 -4.70
C PRO A 143 -17.05 -15.81 -3.28
N LYS A 144 -18.31 -15.71 -2.81
CA LYS A 144 -18.60 -15.27 -1.43
C LYS A 144 -18.07 -16.25 -0.38
N THR A 145 -18.39 -17.53 -0.53
CA THR A 145 -17.99 -18.56 0.45
C THR A 145 -16.48 -18.77 0.48
N ILE A 146 -15.84 -18.78 -0.70
CA ILE A 146 -14.39 -18.97 -0.80
C ILE A 146 -13.65 -17.73 -0.29
N TYR A 147 -14.14 -16.52 -0.59
CA TYR A 147 -13.57 -15.29 -0.05
C TYR A 147 -13.70 -15.24 1.49
N LEU A 148 -14.87 -15.54 2.05
CA LEU A 148 -15.04 -15.58 3.51
C LEU A 148 -14.12 -16.61 4.15
N TYR A 149 -13.96 -17.77 3.52
CA TYR A 149 -13.02 -18.77 4.01
C TYR A 149 -11.56 -18.29 3.94
N SER A 150 -11.13 -17.72 2.82
CA SER A 150 -9.76 -17.19 2.65
C SER A 150 -9.48 -16.07 3.63
N LEU A 151 -10.48 -15.22 3.91
CA LEU A 151 -10.43 -14.18 4.93
C LEU A 151 -10.21 -14.79 6.32
N VAL A 152 -11.00 -15.79 6.71
CA VAL A 152 -10.90 -16.42 8.03
C VAL A 152 -9.54 -17.09 8.23
N ILE A 153 -9.09 -17.92 7.27
CA ILE A 153 -7.77 -18.58 7.40
C ILE A 153 -6.62 -17.56 7.30
N GLY A 154 -6.78 -16.50 6.51
CA GLY A 154 -5.81 -15.42 6.37
C GLY A 154 -5.66 -14.59 7.64
N LEU A 155 -6.77 -14.29 8.32
CA LEU A 155 -6.76 -13.63 9.63
C LEU A 155 -6.04 -14.51 10.66
N LEU A 156 -6.43 -15.79 10.78
CA LEU A 156 -5.77 -16.73 11.70
C LEU A 156 -4.27 -16.86 11.41
N GLY A 157 -3.89 -16.96 10.13
CA GLY A 157 -2.49 -17.04 9.72
C GLY A 157 -1.69 -15.76 9.96
N SER A 158 -2.32 -14.60 9.86
CA SER A 158 -1.66 -13.30 10.03
C SER A 158 -1.54 -12.86 11.48
N LEU A 159 -2.29 -13.43 12.44
CA LEU A 159 -2.16 -13.15 13.88
C LEU A 159 -0.70 -13.22 14.36
N GLY A 160 0.09 -14.13 13.78
CA GLY A 160 1.48 -14.27 14.14
C GLY A 160 2.38 -13.11 13.71
N ALA A 161 2.02 -12.39 12.65
CA ALA A 161 2.77 -11.24 12.15
C ALA A 161 2.62 -10.02 13.07
N TRP A 162 1.48 -9.89 13.76
CA TRP A 162 1.20 -8.81 14.71
C TRP A 162 1.98 -8.96 16.03
N LEU A 163 2.52 -10.15 16.32
CA LEU A 163 3.17 -10.49 17.59
C LEU A 163 4.69 -10.71 17.46
N PHE A 164 5.37 -9.95 16.58
CA PHE A 164 6.85 -9.96 16.41
C PHE A 164 7.46 -11.24 15.79
N LEU A 165 7.12 -11.54 14.51
CA LEU A 165 7.73 -12.54 13.60
C LEU A 165 7.78 -14.01 14.04
N LEU A 166 8.29 -14.32 15.23
CA LEU A 166 8.31 -15.66 15.85
C LEU A 166 6.92 -16.32 15.83
N PRO A 167 5.82 -15.59 16.07
CA PRO A 167 4.50 -16.19 16.04
C PRO A 167 4.01 -16.58 14.63
N VAL A 168 4.61 -16.05 13.55
CA VAL A 168 4.25 -16.44 12.16
C VAL A 168 4.54 -17.93 11.91
N ILE A 169 5.61 -18.48 12.51
CA ILE A 169 5.96 -19.90 12.35
C ILE A 169 4.85 -20.80 12.92
N PHE A 170 4.12 -20.33 13.92
CA PHE A 170 2.99 -21.07 14.52
C PHE A 170 1.69 -20.89 13.75
N THR A 171 1.45 -19.73 13.15
CA THR A 171 0.17 -19.41 12.49
C THR A 171 0.15 -19.70 10.99
N ALA A 172 1.28 -19.56 10.28
CA ALA A 172 1.38 -19.86 8.84
C ALA A 172 0.90 -21.26 8.44
N PRO A 173 1.14 -22.33 9.22
CA PRO A 173 0.64 -23.66 8.89
C PRO A 173 -0.89 -23.78 8.83
N ILE A 174 -1.61 -22.96 9.61
CA ILE A 174 -3.07 -22.95 9.62
C ILE A 174 -3.58 -22.54 8.23
N THR A 175 -2.99 -21.50 7.64
CA THR A 175 -3.31 -21.05 6.29
C THR A 175 -2.99 -22.12 5.26
N LEU A 176 -1.83 -22.76 5.35
CA LEU A 176 -1.39 -23.79 4.39
C LEU A 176 -2.25 -25.05 4.44
N LEU A 177 -2.63 -25.52 5.64
CA LEU A 177 -3.61 -26.59 5.81
C LEU A 177 -4.97 -26.20 5.22
N GLY A 178 -5.41 -24.95 5.45
CA GLY A 178 -6.65 -24.45 4.86
C GLY A 178 -6.63 -24.46 3.34
N ILE A 179 -5.53 -24.00 2.73
CA ILE A 179 -5.35 -24.07 1.28
C ILE A 179 -5.35 -25.53 0.80
N ALA A 180 -4.67 -26.44 1.50
CA ALA A 180 -4.64 -27.86 1.14
C ALA A 180 -6.03 -28.52 1.17
N LEU A 181 -6.90 -28.13 2.11
CA LEU A 181 -8.29 -28.61 2.16
C LEU A 181 -9.13 -28.08 1.00
N VAL A 182 -9.01 -26.78 0.67
CA VAL A 182 -9.67 -26.21 -0.51
C VAL A 182 -9.19 -26.92 -1.77
N TYR A 183 -7.88 -27.09 -1.91
CA TYR A 183 -7.28 -27.80 -3.01
C TYR A 183 -7.87 -29.21 -3.15
N GLN A 184 -7.94 -29.98 -2.07
CA GLN A 184 -8.50 -31.32 -2.07
C GLN A 184 -9.99 -31.34 -2.46
N GLU A 185 -10.80 -30.39 -1.97
CA GLU A 185 -12.24 -30.30 -2.30
C GLU A 185 -12.47 -30.06 -3.80
N PHE A 186 -11.61 -29.27 -4.44
CA PHE A 186 -11.79 -28.86 -5.85
C PHE A 186 -10.97 -29.67 -6.86
N SER A 187 -9.81 -30.22 -6.47
CA SER A 187 -9.03 -31.14 -7.30
C SER A 187 -9.73 -32.49 -7.44
N ALA A 188 -10.41 -32.99 -6.39
CA ALA A 188 -11.20 -34.23 -6.47
C ALA A 188 -12.44 -34.13 -7.39
N ARG A 189 -12.79 -32.93 -7.87
CA ARG A 189 -13.95 -32.68 -8.75
C ARG A 189 -13.60 -32.65 -10.25
N GLU A 190 -12.46 -33.19 -10.66
CA GLU A 190 -12.06 -33.30 -12.07
C GLU A 190 -13.07 -34.14 -12.90
N THR A 191 -14.09 -33.50 -13.50
CA THR A 191 -14.74 -33.83 -14.81
C THR A 191 -16.07 -33.09 -15.04
N LYS A 192 -16.13 -31.80 -14.75
CA LYS A 192 -17.02 -30.92 -15.54
C LYS A 192 -16.30 -29.61 -15.69
N SER A 193 -15.85 -29.35 -16.91
CA SER A 193 -15.14 -28.15 -17.34
C SER A 193 -15.81 -26.89 -16.78
N ILE A 194 -15.36 -26.42 -15.61
CA ILE A 194 -15.55 -25.04 -15.20
C ILE A 194 -14.51 -24.24 -15.96
N SER A 195 -14.62 -24.19 -17.28
CA SER A 195 -14.00 -23.15 -18.07
C SER A 195 -14.88 -21.90 -17.87
N LEU A 196 -14.72 -21.28 -16.70
CA LEU A 196 -15.17 -19.91 -16.52
C LEU A 196 -14.33 -19.08 -17.49
N ASN A 197 -14.85 -18.87 -18.69
CA ASN A 197 -14.23 -18.02 -19.68
C ASN A 197 -14.30 -16.60 -19.12
N LEU A 198 -13.25 -16.20 -18.39
CA LEU A 198 -13.02 -14.84 -17.89
C LEU A 198 -12.76 -13.91 -19.07
N ASN A 199 -13.72 -13.85 -19.98
CA ASN A 199 -13.72 -12.91 -21.08
C ASN A 199 -14.32 -11.60 -20.55
N LEU A 200 -13.60 -10.98 -19.61
CA LEU A 200 -13.79 -9.56 -19.32
C LEU A 200 -13.65 -8.83 -20.65
N GLY A 201 -14.70 -8.11 -21.05
CA GLY A 201 -14.70 -7.37 -22.28
C GLY A 201 -13.56 -6.35 -22.30
N ARG A 202 -13.18 -5.92 -23.51
CA ARG A 202 -12.03 -5.02 -23.70
C ARG A 202 -12.21 -3.71 -22.90
N LYS A 203 -13.45 -3.27 -22.71
CA LYS A 203 -13.82 -2.07 -21.95
C LYS A 203 -13.60 -2.26 -20.45
N GLU A 204 -14.07 -3.37 -19.89
CA GLU A 204 -13.95 -3.73 -18.48
C GLU A 204 -12.48 -3.90 -18.08
N LYS A 205 -11.69 -4.57 -18.93
CA LYS A 205 -10.22 -4.69 -18.76
C LYS A 205 -9.56 -3.33 -18.74
N ARG A 206 -9.93 -2.42 -19.66
CA ARG A 206 -9.35 -1.08 -19.76
C ARG A 206 -9.70 -0.22 -18.54
N ILE A 207 -10.96 -0.26 -18.10
CA ILE A 207 -11.41 0.45 -16.90
C ILE A 207 -10.71 -0.10 -15.66
N GLY A 208 -10.68 -1.42 -15.47
CA GLY A 208 -10.01 -2.05 -14.33
C GLY A 208 -8.51 -1.71 -14.28
N LEU A 209 -7.83 -1.75 -15.42
CA LEU A 209 -6.42 -1.37 -15.52
C LEU A 209 -6.20 0.12 -15.25
N ALA A 210 -7.09 0.99 -15.73
CA ALA A 210 -7.01 2.43 -15.46
C ALA A 210 -7.21 2.74 -13.97
N VAL A 211 -8.19 2.09 -13.32
CA VAL A 211 -8.45 2.23 -11.88
C VAL A 211 -7.26 1.73 -11.06
N LEU A 212 -6.73 0.53 -11.37
CA LEU A 212 -5.54 -0.01 -10.68
C LEU A 212 -4.31 0.89 -10.87
N SER A 213 -4.08 1.39 -12.09
CA SER A 213 -3.00 2.33 -12.38
C SER A 213 -3.16 3.65 -11.61
N GLY A 214 -4.39 4.19 -11.55
CA GLY A 214 -4.69 5.39 -10.79
C GLY A 214 -4.46 5.21 -9.29
N LEU A 215 -4.98 4.14 -8.70
CA LEU A 215 -4.76 3.79 -7.29
C LEU A 215 -3.27 3.56 -6.99
N PHE A 216 -2.54 2.94 -7.91
CA PHE A 216 -1.10 2.74 -7.77
C PHE A 216 -0.36 4.08 -7.73
N LEU A 217 -0.65 4.99 -8.68
CA LEU A 217 -0.03 6.31 -8.73
C LEU A 217 -0.35 7.14 -7.48
N ILE A 218 -1.62 7.15 -7.06
CA ILE A 218 -2.04 7.85 -5.84
C ILE A 218 -1.34 7.24 -4.61
N GLY A 219 -1.31 5.91 -4.49
CA GLY A 219 -0.62 5.21 -3.41
C GLY A 219 0.88 5.50 -3.38
N LEU A 220 1.52 5.59 -4.55
CA LEU A 220 2.92 5.97 -4.67
C LEU A 220 3.15 7.41 -4.20
N ILE A 221 2.30 8.36 -4.61
CA ILE A 221 2.36 9.74 -4.14
C ILE A 221 2.23 9.78 -2.62
N PHE A 222 1.19 9.15 -2.05
CA PHE A 222 0.99 9.10 -0.60
C PHE A 222 2.20 8.51 0.13
N ARG A 223 2.84 7.46 -0.40
CA ARG A 223 4.04 6.89 0.24
C ARG A 223 5.27 7.78 0.14
N LEU A 224 5.46 8.47 -0.98
CA LEU A 224 6.58 9.39 -1.18
C LEU A 224 6.41 10.67 -0.35
N THR A 225 5.17 11.14 -0.15
CA THR A 225 4.88 12.38 0.58
C THR A 225 4.67 12.17 2.08
N SER A 226 4.07 11.05 2.50
CA SER A 226 3.68 10.81 3.89
C SER A 226 4.80 10.21 4.76
N GLY A 227 6.04 10.14 4.27
CA GLY A 227 7.18 9.68 5.05
C GLY A 227 7.12 8.21 5.53
N TYR A 228 6.21 7.37 5.02
CA TYR A 228 6.14 5.95 5.37
C TYR A 228 7.36 5.20 4.82
N HIS A 229 8.42 5.13 5.62
CA HIS A 229 9.69 4.52 5.28
C HIS A 229 9.56 3.00 5.01
N LEU A 230 10.30 2.50 4.02
CA LEU A 230 10.54 1.06 3.84
C LEU A 230 11.29 0.55 5.10
N PRO A 231 10.76 -0.42 5.87
CA PRO A 231 11.43 -0.90 7.08
C PRO A 231 12.78 -1.60 6.82
N PHE A 232 13.10 -1.94 5.57
CA PHE A 232 14.19 -2.84 5.22
C PHE A 232 15.41 -2.18 4.56
N LEU A 233 15.31 -0.93 4.08
CA LEU A 233 16.43 -0.25 3.41
C LEU A 233 16.95 0.87 4.30
N GLY A 234 18.13 0.63 4.88
CA GLY A 234 18.84 1.56 5.77
C GLY A 234 19.01 2.96 5.18
N ARG A 235 19.01 3.93 6.10
CA ARG A 235 18.89 5.39 5.91
C ARG A 235 19.83 6.13 4.93
N SER A 236 20.73 5.50 4.17
CA SER A 236 21.93 6.25 3.70
C SER A 236 22.32 6.26 2.22
N VAL A 237 21.69 5.55 1.27
CA VAL A 237 22.33 5.36 -0.06
C VAL A 237 21.69 6.11 -1.24
N PHE A 238 20.45 6.60 -1.15
CA PHE A 238 19.71 7.08 -2.33
C PHE A 238 19.44 8.59 -2.43
N LYS A 239 20.34 9.45 -1.91
CA LYS A 239 20.08 10.90 -1.84
C LYS A 239 20.87 11.82 -2.78
N ARG A 240 21.59 11.33 -3.81
CA ARG A 240 22.49 12.25 -4.55
C ARG A 240 22.50 12.28 -6.08
N ASN A 241 21.93 11.34 -6.84
CA ASN A 241 22.15 11.36 -8.30
C ASN A 241 21.01 10.91 -9.23
N GLN A 242 19.74 10.83 -8.77
CA GLN A 242 18.63 10.34 -9.60
C GLN A 242 17.83 11.43 -10.33
N THR A 243 18.04 12.70 -10.00
CA THR A 243 17.17 13.83 -10.36
C THR A 243 17.14 14.18 -11.86
N GLN A 244 18.18 13.94 -12.67
CA GLN A 244 18.15 14.45 -14.05
C GLN A 244 17.41 13.59 -15.09
N LEU A 245 17.31 12.27 -14.89
CA LEU A 245 16.76 11.33 -15.90
C LEU A 245 15.28 11.02 -15.69
N SER A 246 14.79 11.06 -14.44
CA SER A 246 13.37 10.89 -14.10
C SER A 246 12.52 12.05 -14.60
N ASP A 247 13.07 13.27 -14.57
CA ASP A 247 12.28 14.50 -14.64
C ASP A 247 11.81 14.82 -16.08
N ARG A 248 12.65 14.51 -17.07
CA ARG A 248 12.28 14.61 -18.50
C ARG A 248 11.28 13.53 -18.94
N VAL A 249 11.32 12.37 -18.30
CA VAL A 249 10.48 11.21 -18.65
C VAL A 249 9.11 11.33 -17.96
N ALA A 250 9.07 11.74 -16.70
CA ALA A 250 7.84 11.97 -15.95
C ALA A 250 6.98 13.09 -16.55
N GLY A 251 7.57 14.24 -16.93
CA GLY A 251 6.84 15.34 -17.56
C GLY A 251 6.24 14.96 -18.94
N LYS A 252 6.96 14.18 -19.75
CA LYS A 252 6.47 13.71 -21.05
C LYS A 252 5.37 12.63 -20.93
N ILE A 253 5.49 11.74 -19.96
CA ILE A 253 4.48 10.69 -19.72
C ILE A 253 3.20 11.30 -19.13
N LEU A 254 3.31 12.21 -18.17
CA LEU A 254 2.14 12.83 -17.55
C LEU A 254 1.36 13.73 -18.52
N SER A 255 2.04 14.50 -19.37
CA SER A 255 1.40 15.32 -20.40
C SER A 255 0.69 14.49 -21.49
N SER A 256 1.21 13.31 -21.82
CA SER A 256 0.56 12.40 -22.79
C SER A 256 -0.68 11.67 -22.24
N ILE A 257 -0.83 11.57 -20.91
CA ILE A 257 -1.94 10.85 -20.26
C ILE A 257 -3.05 11.81 -19.81
N THR A 258 -2.70 13.00 -19.31
CA THR A 258 -3.68 13.95 -18.74
C THR A 258 -4.22 14.95 -19.75
N GLY A 259 -3.62 15.05 -20.94
CA GLY A 259 -4.00 16.04 -21.95
C GLY A 259 -3.65 17.49 -21.57
N GLY A 260 -2.98 17.71 -20.44
CA GLY A 260 -2.56 19.02 -19.93
C GLY A 260 -1.04 19.16 -19.84
N LYS A 261 -0.54 20.39 -20.02
CA LYS A 261 0.90 20.70 -19.91
C LYS A 261 1.30 20.67 -18.44
N VAL A 262 2.09 19.66 -18.05
CA VAL A 262 2.65 19.53 -16.70
C VAL A 262 4.10 20.01 -16.73
N GLU A 263 4.40 21.03 -15.93
CA GLU A 263 5.76 21.57 -15.78
C GLU A 263 6.30 21.17 -14.41
N VAL A 264 7.52 20.61 -14.40
CA VAL A 264 8.22 20.18 -13.19
C VAL A 264 9.48 21.03 -13.07
N ASP A 265 9.73 21.60 -11.90
CA ASP A 265 10.93 22.40 -11.68
C ASP A 265 12.20 21.51 -11.68
N THR A 266 13.34 22.12 -11.99
CA THR A 266 14.62 21.46 -12.34
C THR A 266 15.23 20.67 -11.17
N ASP A 267 14.70 20.85 -9.97
CA ASP A 267 15.10 20.18 -8.72
C ASP A 267 14.01 19.22 -8.18
N GLY A 268 12.88 19.06 -8.89
CA GLY A 268 11.75 18.23 -8.46
C GLY A 268 10.98 18.76 -7.26
N SER A 269 11.26 20.02 -6.85
CA SER A 269 10.69 20.65 -5.66
C SER A 269 9.23 21.07 -5.83
N SER A 270 8.79 21.31 -7.06
CA SER A 270 7.43 21.75 -7.37
C SER A 270 6.91 21.24 -8.72
N PHE A 271 5.61 20.98 -8.74
CA PHE A 271 4.82 20.48 -9.87
C PHE A 271 3.75 21.52 -10.21
N LYS A 272 3.63 21.87 -11.49
CA LYS A 272 2.55 22.72 -11.99
C LYS A 272 1.61 21.93 -12.90
N PHE A 273 0.33 21.96 -12.58
CA PHE A 273 -0.77 21.41 -13.37
C PHE A 273 -1.73 22.55 -13.71
N GLY A 274 -1.63 23.10 -14.93
CA GLY A 274 -2.35 24.32 -15.27
C GLY A 274 -1.92 25.49 -14.35
N GLU A 275 -2.89 26.14 -13.71
CA GLU A 275 -2.60 27.17 -12.70
C GLU A 275 -2.27 26.60 -11.31
N MET A 276 -2.49 25.30 -11.07
CA MET A 276 -2.24 24.68 -9.77
C MET A 276 -0.77 24.32 -9.60
N THR A 277 -0.17 24.68 -8.47
CA THR A 277 1.22 24.44 -8.09
C THR A 277 1.25 23.63 -6.79
N VAL A 278 2.01 22.53 -6.78
CA VAL A 278 2.19 21.63 -5.62
C VAL A 278 3.67 21.39 -5.38
N GLY A 279 4.21 21.57 -4.19
CA GLY A 279 5.64 21.39 -3.97
C GLY A 279 6.11 21.63 -2.54
N ASN A 280 7.41 21.79 -2.35
CA ASN A 280 8.04 22.22 -1.09
C ASN A 280 8.71 23.61 -1.21
N GLN A 281 8.38 24.38 -2.26
CA GLN A 281 8.79 25.76 -2.46
C GLN A 281 7.58 26.63 -2.80
N LEU A 282 7.63 27.90 -2.41
CA LEU A 282 6.61 28.88 -2.78
C LEU A 282 6.82 29.35 -4.24
N PRO A 283 5.75 29.68 -4.96
CA PRO A 283 5.87 30.26 -6.30
C PRO A 283 6.54 31.64 -6.23
N LYS A 284 7.28 32.01 -7.27
CA LYS A 284 7.96 33.32 -7.38
C LYS A 284 7.02 34.53 -7.21
N GLY A 285 5.73 34.36 -7.48
CA GLY A 285 4.70 35.39 -7.36
C GLY A 285 3.97 35.42 -6.02
N TYR A 286 4.42 34.68 -4.99
CA TYR A 286 3.70 34.59 -3.71
C TYR A 286 3.46 35.97 -3.08
N PRO A 287 2.26 36.25 -2.54
CA PRO A 287 1.92 37.55 -1.99
C PRO A 287 2.86 37.96 -0.85
N ARG A 288 3.58 39.07 -1.05
CA ARG A 288 4.58 39.58 -0.08
C ARG A 288 3.97 40.16 1.18
N ASP A 289 2.68 40.50 1.14
CA ASP A 289 1.92 41.03 2.27
C ASP A 289 1.40 39.93 3.21
N VAL A 290 1.74 38.66 2.92
CA VAL A 290 1.55 37.52 3.82
C VAL A 290 2.96 37.04 4.26
N PRO A 291 3.38 37.37 5.49
CA PRO A 291 4.73 37.12 5.97
C PRO A 291 4.99 35.62 6.15
N ILE A 292 6.20 35.19 5.78
CA ILE A 292 6.68 33.82 5.99
C ILE A 292 7.61 33.84 7.20
N TYR A 293 7.40 32.92 8.14
CA TYR A 293 8.30 32.81 9.29
C TYR A 293 9.66 32.26 8.86
N SER A 294 10.70 33.08 8.96
CA SER A 294 12.03 32.78 8.38
C SER A 294 12.74 31.58 9.01
N LYS A 295 12.35 31.19 10.24
CA LYS A 295 12.87 30.02 10.94
C LYS A 295 12.01 28.77 10.74
N ALA A 296 11.03 28.81 9.83
CA ALA A 296 10.22 27.66 9.49
C ALA A 296 10.66 27.06 8.14
N GLU A 297 10.69 25.74 8.07
CA GLU A 297 10.93 24.99 6.84
C GLU A 297 9.61 24.64 6.17
N ILE A 298 9.52 24.83 4.86
CA ILE A 298 8.32 24.48 4.07
C ILE A 298 8.30 22.95 3.90
N GLN A 299 7.26 22.33 4.46
CA GLN A 299 7.03 20.89 4.31
C GLN A 299 6.21 20.61 3.04
N SER A 300 5.20 21.44 2.78
CA SER A 300 4.37 21.32 1.60
C SER A 300 3.72 22.65 1.22
N TYR A 301 3.43 22.81 -0.06
CA TYR A 301 2.72 23.92 -0.68
C TYR A 301 1.72 23.35 -1.68
N LEU A 302 0.49 23.86 -1.63
CA LEU A 302 -0.56 23.62 -2.60
C LEU A 302 -1.22 24.95 -2.89
N GLY A 303 -1.24 25.41 -4.14
CA GLY A 303 -1.96 26.64 -4.46
C GLY A 303 -2.24 26.84 -5.93
N VAL A 304 -3.14 27.76 -6.24
CA VAL A 304 -3.55 28.10 -7.60
C VAL A 304 -3.02 29.50 -7.96
N GLY A 305 -2.58 29.66 -9.21
CA GLY A 305 -2.01 30.90 -9.75
C GLY A 305 -0.73 31.30 -9.01
N ASN A 306 -0.68 32.57 -8.60
CA ASN A 306 0.46 33.14 -7.87
C ASN A 306 0.41 32.88 -6.34
N GLY A 307 -0.51 32.03 -5.87
CA GLY A 307 -0.61 31.64 -4.46
C GLY A 307 -1.70 32.36 -3.67
N GLU A 308 -2.58 33.11 -4.34
CA GLU A 308 -3.72 33.80 -3.70
C GLU A 308 -4.85 32.87 -3.26
N ASN A 309 -4.86 31.63 -3.76
CA ASN A 309 -5.64 30.52 -3.27
C ASN A 309 -4.69 29.37 -2.96
N SER A 310 -4.05 29.41 -1.80
CA SER A 310 -3.00 28.46 -1.43
C SER A 310 -3.08 28.00 0.02
N THR A 311 -2.44 26.88 0.30
CA THR A 311 -2.18 26.35 1.63
C THR A 311 -0.74 25.87 1.68
N THR A 312 0.00 26.39 2.66
CA THR A 312 1.40 26.04 2.90
C THR A 312 1.53 25.47 4.30
N THR A 313 2.14 24.30 4.41
CA THR A 313 2.50 23.69 5.68
C THR A 313 3.96 23.91 5.97
N PHE A 314 4.26 24.37 7.18
CA PHE A 314 5.61 24.59 7.67
C PHE A 314 5.85 23.80 8.95
N SER A 315 7.14 23.56 9.26
CA SER A 315 7.60 23.09 10.56
C SER A 315 8.68 24.01 11.12
N THR A 316 8.69 24.23 12.44
CA THR A 316 9.74 24.97 13.13
C THR A 316 10.02 24.38 14.51
N LYS A 317 11.23 24.58 15.02
CA LYS A 317 11.62 24.18 16.38
C LYS A 317 11.36 25.28 17.42
N GLU A 318 10.82 26.41 16.99
CA GLU A 318 10.45 27.52 17.85
C GLU A 318 9.14 27.22 18.59
N GLN A 319 9.00 27.81 19.78
CA GLN A 319 7.79 27.65 20.59
C GLN A 319 6.56 28.29 19.91
N PRO A 320 5.36 27.69 20.05
CA PRO A 320 4.13 28.21 19.43
C PRO A 320 3.87 29.69 19.72
N GLU A 321 4.11 30.15 20.95
CA GLU A 321 3.86 31.53 21.38
C GLU A 321 4.70 32.55 20.61
N THR A 322 5.96 32.19 20.33
CA THR A 322 6.87 33.03 19.54
C THR A 322 6.34 33.22 18.12
N VAL A 323 5.76 32.17 17.55
CA VAL A 323 5.23 32.23 16.19
C VAL A 323 3.88 32.94 16.13
N ILE A 324 3.01 32.73 17.13
CA ILE A 324 1.74 33.46 17.27
C ILE A 324 2.01 34.98 17.32
N ALA A 325 2.95 35.40 18.17
CA ALA A 325 3.31 36.81 18.32
C ALA A 325 3.87 37.42 17.02
N PHE A 326 4.64 36.64 16.25
CA PHE A 326 5.14 37.06 14.94
C PHE A 326 3.98 37.34 13.98
N TYR A 327 3.06 36.39 13.80
CA TYR A 327 1.98 36.53 12.82
C TYR A 327 1.00 37.65 13.19
N GLN A 328 0.69 37.81 14.48
CA GLN A 328 -0.16 38.92 14.93
C GLN A 328 0.46 40.29 14.62
N ARG A 329 1.77 40.44 14.85
CA ARG A 329 2.48 41.71 14.57
C ARG A 329 2.59 41.97 13.08
N GLU A 330 3.11 41.02 12.32
CA GLU A 330 3.44 41.23 10.92
C GLU A 330 2.17 41.35 10.06
N LEU A 331 1.13 40.53 10.28
CA LEU A 331 -0.12 40.66 9.52
C LEU A 331 -0.84 41.98 9.83
N SER A 332 -0.87 42.41 11.11
CA SER A 332 -1.44 43.72 11.46
C SER A 332 -0.69 44.87 10.80
N ALA A 333 0.65 44.80 10.76
CA ALA A 333 1.48 45.80 10.09
C ALA A 333 1.22 45.89 8.58
N HIS A 334 0.81 44.78 7.95
CA HIS A 334 0.43 44.72 6.53
C HIS A 334 -1.08 44.98 6.28
N GLY A 335 -1.79 45.51 7.29
CA GLY A 335 -3.16 45.99 7.17
C GLY A 335 -4.24 44.91 7.20
N TRP A 336 -3.93 43.72 7.72
CA TRP A 336 -4.92 42.66 7.95
C TRP A 336 -5.70 42.92 9.24
N LYS A 337 -7.02 42.77 9.19
CA LYS A 337 -7.87 42.75 10.39
C LYS A 337 -7.87 41.33 10.95
N LEU A 338 -7.39 41.16 12.17
CA LEU A 338 -7.15 39.84 12.75
C LEU A 338 -8.22 39.46 13.79
N GLU A 339 -8.60 38.19 13.79
CA GLU A 339 -9.34 37.51 14.84
C GLU A 339 -8.56 36.28 15.27
N THR A 340 -8.24 36.16 16.55
CA THR A 340 -7.49 35.00 17.09
C THR A 340 -8.40 34.16 17.96
N SER A 341 -8.47 32.86 17.68
CA SER A 341 -9.20 31.86 18.46
C SER A 341 -8.23 30.80 19.00
N ASN A 342 -8.41 30.41 20.27
CA ASN A 342 -7.60 29.39 20.93
C ASN A 342 -8.47 28.18 21.29
N PHE A 343 -8.00 26.99 20.95
CA PHE A 343 -8.65 25.70 21.20
C PHE A 343 -7.66 24.72 21.84
N GLY A 344 -7.46 24.83 23.16
CA GLY A 344 -6.42 24.06 23.85
C GLY A 344 -5.03 24.50 23.39
N GLU A 345 -4.26 23.57 22.82
CA GLU A 345 -2.91 23.82 22.28
C GLU A 345 -2.92 24.29 20.81
N LEU A 346 -4.10 24.39 20.19
CA LEU A 346 -4.29 24.88 18.83
C LEU A 346 -4.65 26.37 18.86
N THR A 347 -3.91 27.19 18.11
CA THR A 347 -4.25 28.61 17.88
C THR A 347 -4.55 28.83 16.41
N ILE A 348 -5.65 29.54 16.12
CA ILE A 348 -6.04 29.94 14.77
C ILE A 348 -6.10 31.46 14.72
N ILE A 349 -5.32 32.07 13.83
CA ILE A 349 -5.35 33.51 13.52
C ILE A 349 -6.02 33.66 12.16
N LEU A 350 -7.24 34.19 12.14
CA LEU A 350 -7.94 34.57 10.93
C LEU A 350 -7.60 36.03 10.61
N GLY A 351 -7.26 36.31 9.35
CA GLY A 351 -7.02 37.65 8.86
C GLY A 351 -7.94 37.96 7.68
N GLU A 352 -8.57 39.12 7.71
CA GLU A 352 -9.38 39.63 6.62
C GLU A 352 -8.82 40.94 6.07
N LYS A 353 -8.90 41.12 4.76
CA LYS A 353 -8.47 42.33 4.08
C LYS A 353 -9.63 42.90 3.27
N LYS A 354 -9.69 44.24 3.18
CA LYS A 354 -10.78 44.97 2.51
C LYS A 354 -10.93 44.64 1.02
N ASP A 355 -9.92 44.02 0.40
CA ASP A 355 -9.90 43.60 -1.00
C ASP A 355 -10.52 42.22 -1.23
N GLY A 356 -11.20 41.64 -0.23
CA GLY A 356 -11.86 40.33 -0.33
C GLY A 356 -10.91 39.14 -0.15
N ARG A 357 -9.67 39.38 0.27
CA ARG A 357 -8.75 38.30 0.68
C ARG A 357 -8.94 37.95 2.14
N SER A 358 -8.85 36.66 2.43
CA SER A 358 -8.77 36.12 3.78
C SER A 358 -7.54 35.21 3.92
N CYS A 359 -6.91 35.24 5.08
CA CYS A 359 -5.86 34.32 5.44
C CYS A 359 -6.18 33.64 6.77
N SER A 360 -5.64 32.44 6.95
CA SER A 360 -5.72 31.71 8.21
C SER A 360 -4.34 31.16 8.53
N VAL A 361 -3.88 31.39 9.75
CA VAL A 361 -2.67 30.79 10.31
C VAL A 361 -3.08 29.87 11.44
N THR A 362 -2.91 28.58 11.23
CA THR A 362 -3.17 27.55 12.25
C THR A 362 -1.83 27.09 12.81
N ILE A 363 -1.68 27.14 14.13
CA ILE A 363 -0.46 26.83 14.86
C ILE A 363 -0.77 25.76 15.89
N SER A 364 -0.05 24.64 15.87
CA SER A 364 -0.22 23.54 16.82
C SER A 364 1.10 22.84 17.14
N PRO A 365 1.24 22.27 18.35
CA PRO A 365 2.33 21.34 18.62
C PRO A 365 2.21 20.08 17.76
N SER A 366 3.35 19.48 17.42
CA SER A 366 3.47 18.22 16.68
C SER A 366 4.14 17.14 17.55
N GLU A 367 3.97 15.87 17.18
CA GLU A 367 4.46 14.70 17.95
C GLU A 367 5.99 14.64 18.14
N ASN A 368 6.75 15.42 17.37
CA ASN A 368 8.22 15.43 17.37
C ASN A 368 8.86 16.62 18.12
N GLU A 369 8.13 17.27 19.05
CA GLU A 369 8.58 18.51 19.73
C GLU A 369 8.81 19.70 18.76
N GLU A 370 8.20 19.65 17.57
CA GLU A 370 8.22 20.75 16.59
C GLU A 370 6.84 21.43 16.55
N THR A 371 6.81 22.71 16.23
CA THR A 371 5.59 23.48 16.00
C THR A 371 5.20 23.38 14.53
N SER A 372 4.00 22.88 14.25
CA SER A 372 3.41 22.84 12.91
C SER A 372 2.63 24.11 12.62
N LEU A 373 2.79 24.63 11.41
CA LEU A 373 2.09 25.83 10.96
C LEU A 373 1.41 25.57 9.63
N ILE A 374 0.13 25.91 9.53
CA ILE A 374 -0.62 25.85 8.28
C ILE A 374 -1.08 27.27 7.95
N LEU A 375 -0.57 27.81 6.86
CA LEU A 375 -0.95 29.10 6.32
C LEU A 375 -1.86 28.88 5.10
N THR A 376 -3.11 29.26 5.22
CA THR A 376 -4.06 29.27 4.10
C THR A 376 -4.29 30.72 3.67
N LEU A 377 -4.23 30.96 2.36
CA LEU A 377 -4.61 32.22 1.73
C LEU A 377 -5.73 31.95 0.75
N LYS A 378 -6.79 32.74 0.82
CA LYS A 378 -7.94 32.65 -0.08
C LYS A 378 -8.29 34.04 -0.61
N ARG A 379 -8.69 34.08 -1.87
CA ARG A 379 -9.39 35.23 -2.46
C ARG A 379 -10.77 34.75 -2.92
N GLU A 380 -11.83 35.38 -2.43
CA GLU A 380 -13.14 35.14 -3.01
C GLU A 380 -13.20 35.74 -4.42
N THR A 381 -13.43 34.88 -5.41
CA THR A 381 -13.83 35.33 -6.75
C THR A 381 -15.28 35.79 -6.67
N ALA A 382 -15.56 37.02 -7.10
CA ALA A 382 -16.93 37.48 -7.31
C ALA A 382 -17.67 36.46 -8.19
N SER A 383 -18.84 36.03 -7.74
CA SER A 383 -19.75 35.18 -8.50
C SER A 383 -20.14 35.93 -9.79
N ASN A 384 -19.63 35.48 -10.93
CA ASN A 384 -20.27 35.78 -12.20
C ASN A 384 -21.49 34.86 -12.32
N ASP A 385 -22.62 35.31 -11.76
CA ASP A 385 -23.92 34.97 -12.31
C ASP A 385 -24.07 35.78 -13.61
N GLU A 386 -23.93 35.11 -14.75
CA GLU A 386 -24.57 35.47 -16.04
C GLU A 386 -24.70 34.23 -16.94
#